data_AF-A0A538FZY2-F1
#
_entry.id   AF-A0A538FZY2-F1
#
_cell.length_a   1.000
_cell.length_b   1.000
_cell.length_c   1.000
_cell.angle_alpha   90.00
_cell.angle_beta   90.00
_cell.angle_gamma   90.00
#
_symmetry.space_group_name_H-M   'P 1'
#
loop_
_entity.id
_entity.type
_entity.pdbx_description
1 polymer ?
#
loop_
_entity_poly.entity_id
_entity_poly.type
_entity_poly.pdbx_seq_one_letter_code
_entity_poly.pdbx_strand_id
1 'polypeptide(L)'
;MVWHELWEGRPDEIAAEIDPDYDHASWSENFPWTRLEWPEDGNPGTWREALGDGSFGGLYQRPPQDESRLWEAAVQAIRTRLEDWDA
;
A
#
# COMPACT_ATOMS: atom_id res chain seq x y z
N MET A 1 -24.32 10.57 2.68
CA MET A 1 -23.07 10.02 3.26
C MET A 1 -22.00 10.31 2.24
N VAL A 2 -20.91 10.99 2.63
CA VAL A 2 -19.76 11.22 1.76
C VAL A 2 -18.69 10.23 2.19
N TRP A 3 -18.08 9.54 1.23
CA TRP A 3 -16.99 8.59 1.45
C TRP A 3 -15.79 9.05 0.62
N HIS A 4 -14.59 8.77 1.14
CA HIS A 4 -13.34 9.04 0.45
C HIS A 4 -12.49 7.78 0.43
N GLU A 5 -11.92 7.52 -0.73
CA GLU A 5 -10.93 6.48 -0.94
C GLU A 5 -9.54 7.07 -0.80
N LEU A 6 -8.67 6.40 -0.03
CA LEU A 6 -7.29 6.84 0.16
C LEU A 6 -6.47 6.77 -1.13
N TRP A 7 -6.76 5.79 -1.98
CA TRP A 7 -5.95 5.48 -3.16
C TRP A 7 -6.42 6.19 -4.43
N GLU A 8 -7.59 6.81 -4.44
CA GLU A 8 -8.14 7.47 -5.62
C GLU A 8 -7.19 8.56 -6.16
N GLY A 9 -6.82 8.43 -7.45
CA GLY A 9 -6.04 9.42 -8.18
C GLY A 9 -4.52 9.24 -8.03
N ARG A 10 -3.82 10.31 -7.64
CA ARG A 10 -2.35 10.34 -7.66
C ARG A 10 -1.65 9.22 -6.87
N PRO A 11 -2.19 8.75 -5.73
CA PRO A 11 -1.59 7.62 -5.01
C PRO A 11 -1.61 6.33 -5.84
N ASP A 12 -2.74 5.97 -6.45
CA ASP A 12 -2.86 4.80 -7.35
C ASP A 12 -1.91 4.90 -8.56
N GLU A 13 -1.79 6.08 -9.17
CA GLU A 13 -0.83 6.31 -10.25
C GLU A 13 0.61 6.04 -9.81
N ILE A 14 1.01 6.52 -8.62
CA ILE A 14 2.36 6.31 -8.09
C ILE A 14 2.59 4.83 -7.74
N ALA A 15 1.59 4.15 -7.17
CA ALA A 15 1.68 2.74 -6.87
C ALA A 15 1.91 1.93 -8.16
N ALA A 16 1.14 2.19 -9.21
CA ALA A 16 1.30 1.55 -10.53
C ALA A 16 2.64 1.90 -11.22
N GLU A 17 3.17 3.11 -11.02
CA GLU A 17 4.52 3.49 -11.50
C GLU A 17 5.64 2.70 -10.78
N ILE A 18 5.48 2.41 -9.49
CA ILE A 18 6.48 1.72 -8.65
C ILE A 18 6.44 0.20 -8.87
N ASP A 19 5.22 -0.34 -8.93
CA ASP A 19 4.92 -1.75 -9.04
C ASP A 19 3.67 -1.93 -9.92
N PRO A 20 3.82 -2.35 -11.19
CA PRO A 20 2.68 -2.53 -12.09
C PRO A 20 1.77 -3.70 -11.67
N ASP A 21 2.26 -4.57 -10.79
CA ASP A 21 1.53 -5.71 -10.24
C ASP A 21 1.02 -5.43 -8.81
N TYR A 22 1.02 -4.16 -8.36
CA TYR A 22 0.49 -3.80 -7.05
C TYR A 22 -1.02 -4.10 -6.97
N ASP A 23 -1.47 -4.65 -5.84
CA ASP A 23 -2.88 -4.92 -5.57
C ASP A 23 -3.15 -4.84 -4.05
N HIS A 24 -4.38 -5.12 -3.64
CA HIS A 24 -4.80 -5.22 -2.25
C HIS A 24 -3.88 -6.14 -1.44
N ALA A 25 -3.63 -5.76 -0.18
CA ALA A 25 -2.74 -6.44 0.75
C ALA A 25 -1.25 -6.48 0.33
N SER A 26 -0.83 -5.75 -0.71
CA SER A 26 0.58 -5.65 -1.13
C SER A 26 1.44 -4.78 -0.21
N TRP A 27 2.71 -4.57 -0.59
CA TRP A 27 3.63 -3.68 0.13
C TRP A 27 3.09 -2.27 0.38
N SER A 28 2.10 -1.81 -0.41
CA SER A 28 1.43 -0.52 -0.23
C SER A 28 0.62 -0.41 1.06
N GLU A 29 0.42 -1.51 1.79
CA GLU A 29 -0.20 -1.53 3.13
C GLU A 29 0.85 -1.79 4.24
N ASN A 30 2.11 -2.05 3.88
CA ASN A 30 3.21 -2.44 4.78
C ASN A 30 4.25 -1.31 5.01
N PHE A 31 3.76 -0.10 5.25
CA PHE A 31 4.58 1.08 5.51
C PHE A 31 5.45 0.94 6.77
N PRO A 32 6.54 1.72 6.91
CA PRO A 32 7.45 1.63 8.05
C PRO A 32 6.79 1.76 9.43
N TRP A 33 5.63 2.42 9.53
CA TRP A 33 4.87 2.59 10.78
C TRP A 33 3.76 1.55 11.00
N THR A 34 3.41 0.75 9.98
CA THR A 34 2.47 -0.38 10.12
C THR A 34 3.18 -1.73 10.07
N ARG A 35 4.46 -1.74 9.66
CA ARG A 35 5.27 -2.95 9.51
C ARG A 35 5.42 -3.70 10.82
N LEU A 36 5.03 -4.97 10.78
CA LEU A 36 5.19 -5.91 11.88
C LEU A 36 6.33 -6.87 11.60
N GLU A 37 6.97 -7.33 12.67
CA GLU A 37 7.84 -8.49 12.61
C GLU A 37 6.98 -9.74 12.40
N TRP A 38 7.39 -10.60 11.48
CA TRP A 38 6.65 -11.83 11.19
C TRP A 38 6.80 -12.81 12.36
N PRO A 39 5.69 -13.33 12.92
CA PRO A 39 5.76 -14.38 13.93
C PRO A 39 6.35 -15.66 13.32
N GLU A 40 7.20 -16.37 14.06
CA GLU A 40 7.78 -17.64 13.62
C GLU A 40 6.72 -18.75 13.51
N ASP A 41 5.63 -18.65 14.28
CA ASP A 41 4.60 -19.67 14.37
C ASP A 41 3.36 -19.37 13.49
N GLY A 42 3.25 -20.18 12.45
CA GLY A 42 2.12 -20.38 11.54
C GLY A 42 2.53 -21.50 10.59
N ASN A 43 1.69 -21.96 9.67
CA ASN A 43 2.18 -22.70 8.51
C ASN A 43 2.23 -21.77 7.29
N PRO A 44 3.14 -20.76 7.26
CA PRO A 44 3.32 -19.89 6.10
C PRO A 44 3.87 -20.65 4.90
N GLY A 45 4.46 -21.84 5.09
CA GLY A 45 4.95 -22.68 3.99
C GLY A 45 3.85 -23.04 3.00
N THR A 46 2.70 -23.53 3.49
CA THR A 46 1.57 -23.93 2.63
C THR A 46 0.97 -22.76 1.86
N TRP A 47 0.84 -21.58 2.47
CA TRP A 47 0.31 -20.39 1.79
C TRP A 47 1.33 -19.77 0.83
N ARG A 48 2.62 -19.76 1.18
CA ARG A 48 3.72 -19.34 0.30
C ARG A 48 3.86 -20.22 -0.94
N GLU A 49 3.66 -21.54 -0.79
CA GLU A 49 3.70 -22.47 -1.91
C GLU A 49 2.49 -22.29 -2.85
N ALA A 50 1.30 -22.01 -2.30
CA ALA A 50 0.08 -21.84 -3.08
C ALA A 50 -0.06 -20.47 -3.77
N LEU A 51 0.37 -19.39 -3.11
CA LEU A 51 0.18 -18.00 -3.57
C LEU A 51 1.46 -17.35 -4.10
N GLY A 52 2.62 -17.99 -3.93
CA GLY A 52 3.91 -17.31 -4.00
C GLY A 52 4.24 -16.57 -2.70
N ASP A 53 5.48 -16.08 -2.59
CA ASP A 53 5.88 -15.23 -1.49
C ASP A 53 5.50 -13.79 -1.86
N GLY A 54 4.73 -13.12 -1.00
CA GLY A 54 4.17 -11.81 -1.29
C GLY A 54 2.65 -11.73 -1.17
N SER A 55 2.08 -10.53 -1.32
CA SER A 55 0.63 -10.44 -1.55
C SER A 55 0.31 -10.77 -2.99
N PHE A 56 -0.47 -11.83 -3.22
CA PHE A 56 -0.77 -12.35 -4.57
C PHE A 56 0.46 -12.54 -5.47
N GLY A 57 1.64 -12.81 -4.87
CA GLY A 57 2.91 -12.96 -5.57
C GLY A 57 3.73 -11.67 -5.78
N GLY A 58 3.24 -10.52 -5.32
CA GLY A 58 3.93 -9.22 -5.35
C GLY A 58 4.77 -8.97 -4.09
N LEU A 59 5.75 -8.06 -4.14
CA LEU A 59 6.69 -7.84 -3.03
C LEU A 59 5.98 -7.50 -1.71
N TYR A 60 6.51 -8.01 -0.58
CA TYR A 60 6.01 -7.65 0.75
C TYR A 60 6.38 -6.23 1.20
N GLN A 61 7.48 -5.69 0.68
CA GLN A 61 8.07 -4.42 1.07
C GLN A 61 8.75 -3.77 -0.13
N ARG A 62 8.82 -2.45 -0.13
CA ARG A 62 9.60 -1.66 -1.09
C ARG A 62 10.69 -0.89 -0.36
N PRO A 63 11.66 -0.29 -1.09
CA PRO A 63 12.57 0.66 -0.48
C PRO A 63 11.81 1.78 0.23
N PRO A 64 12.26 2.26 1.40
CA PRO A 64 11.57 3.31 2.15
C PRO A 64 11.26 4.57 1.33
N GLN A 65 12.05 4.87 0.29
CA GLN A 65 11.84 6.00 -0.60
C GLN A 65 10.57 5.84 -1.44
N ASP A 66 10.29 4.65 -1.95
CA ASP A 66 9.07 4.34 -2.71
C ASP A 66 7.85 4.40 -1.79
N GLU A 67 7.98 3.83 -0.59
CA GLU A 67 6.94 3.83 0.44
C GLU A 67 6.61 5.27 0.89
N SER A 68 7.61 6.09 1.18
CA SER A 68 7.42 7.51 1.52
C SER A 68 6.77 8.28 0.36
N ARG A 69 7.22 8.07 -0.88
CA ARG A 69 6.67 8.76 -2.05
C ARG A 69 5.18 8.48 -2.23
N LEU A 70 4.77 7.22 -2.12
CA LEU A 70 3.37 6.82 -2.20
C LEU A 70 2.56 7.45 -1.06
N TRP A 71 3.04 7.33 0.17
CA TRP A 71 2.33 7.83 1.34
C TRP A 71 2.16 9.35 1.34
N GLU A 72 3.22 10.08 0.98
CA GLU A 72 3.16 11.53 0.87
C GLU A 72 2.10 11.97 -0.13
N ALA A 73 2.00 11.30 -1.29
CA ALA A 73 0.97 11.60 -2.27
C ALA A 73 -0.45 11.33 -1.73
N ALA A 74 -0.65 10.22 -1.01
CA ALA A 74 -1.94 9.88 -0.40
C ALA A 74 -2.37 10.92 0.65
N VAL A 75 -1.45 11.34 1.51
CA VAL A 75 -1.72 12.38 2.51
C VAL A 75 -2.04 13.72 1.85
N GLN A 76 -1.28 14.12 0.82
CA GLN A 76 -1.55 15.38 0.11
C GLN A 76 -2.90 15.36 -0.60
N ALA A 77 -3.25 14.26 -1.28
CA ALA A 77 -4.53 14.11 -1.97
C ALA A 77 -5.72 14.29 -1.01
N ILE A 78 -5.66 13.65 0.17
CA ILE A 78 -6.70 13.81 1.20
C ILE A 78 -6.73 15.25 1.73
N ARG A 79 -5.56 15.85 2.02
CA ARG A 79 -5.51 17.24 2.52
C ARG A 79 -6.15 18.21 1.56
N THR A 80 -5.77 18.17 0.28
CA THR A 80 -6.39 19.01 -0.76
C THR A 80 -7.90 18.81 -0.80
N ARG A 81 -8.36 17.54 -0.78
CA ARG A 81 -9.80 17.22 -0.79
C ARG A 81 -10.54 17.81 0.41
N LEU A 82 -9.92 17.77 1.60
CA LEU A 82 -10.50 18.31 2.84
C LEU A 82 -10.47 19.84 2.87
N GLU A 83 -9.46 20.47 2.31
CA GLU A 83 -9.36 21.93 2.18
C GLU A 83 -10.42 22.48 1.20
N ASP A 84 -10.70 21.74 0.13
CA ASP A 84 -11.72 22.08 -0.86
C ASP A 84 -13.15 21.65 -0.44
N TRP A 85 -13.33 21.11 0.77
CA TRP A 85 -14.60 20.49 1.19
C TRP A 85 -15.79 21.47 1.23
N ASP A 86 -15.54 22.73 1.57
CA ASP A 86 -16.56 23.77 1.72
C ASP A 86 -16.61 24.76 0.53
N ALA A 87 -15.80 24.55 -0.52
CA ALA A 87 -15.74 25.38 -1.72
C ALA A 87 -16.81 24.99 -2.76
#